data_AF-A0A538FJ92-F1
#
_entry.id   AF-A0A538FJ92-F1
#
_cell.length_a   1.000
_cell.length_b   1.000
_cell.length_c   1.000
_cell.angle_alpha   90.00
_cell.angle_beta   90.00
_cell.angle_gamma   90.00
#
_symmetry.space_group_name_H-M   'P 1'
#
loop_
_entity.id
_entity.type
_entity.pdbx_description
1 polymer ?
#
loop_
_entity_poly.entity_id
_entity_poly.type
_entity_poly.pdbx_seq_one_letter_code
_entity_poly.pdbx_strand_id
1 'polypeptide(L)'
;MRSLALVLLALLTVLTVLLHRGASAAAKPGDLRLSGIASELARRHVTIRCEGLSGALTGAGGESGRTEFVDGKPVSVSYLQEGVCQTLHSYARSLRAGPGCLLPCERPLEIAWSLNTLAHESYHLAGVRNEAATECYALQAIDFVARRLGASPDQGRALAAFSFDQLPRRMPPEYSSPECRDGGRLDLHPGDPSGP
;
A
#
# COMPACT_ATOMS: atom_id res chain seq x y z
N MET A 1 -53.11 -20.70 0.02
CA MET A 1 -51.95 -21.25 -0.71
C MET A 1 -51.38 -20.29 -1.76
N ARG A 2 -52.19 -19.71 -2.67
CA ARG A 2 -51.70 -18.79 -3.73
C ARG A 2 -51.02 -17.53 -3.19
N SER A 3 -51.54 -16.93 -2.12
CA SER A 3 -50.96 -15.72 -1.50
C SER A 3 -49.61 -15.99 -0.81
N LEU A 4 -49.42 -17.18 -0.22
CA LEU A 4 -48.16 -17.56 0.42
C LEU A 4 -47.05 -17.75 -0.62
N ALA A 5 -47.37 -18.35 -1.77
CA ALA A 5 -46.44 -18.53 -2.87
C ALA A 5 -45.95 -17.20 -3.47
N LEU A 6 -46.85 -16.20 -3.59
CA LEU A 6 -46.50 -14.87 -4.06
C LEU A 6 -45.57 -14.12 -3.10
N VAL A 7 -45.81 -14.24 -1.79
CA VAL A 7 -44.94 -13.64 -0.76
C VAL A 7 -43.57 -14.30 -0.77
N LEU A 8 -43.50 -15.63 -0.88
CA LEU A 8 -42.23 -16.35 -0.94
C LEU A 8 -41.42 -15.95 -2.19
N LEU A 9 -42.09 -15.82 -3.33
CA LEU A 9 -41.45 -15.40 -4.58
C LEU A 9 -40.90 -13.98 -4.46
N ALA A 10 -41.65 -13.06 -3.83
CA ALA A 10 -41.23 -11.68 -3.59
C ALA A 10 -40.02 -11.60 -2.62
N LEU A 11 -39.99 -12.44 -1.59
CA LEU A 11 -38.86 -12.51 -0.67
C LEU A 11 -37.61 -13.08 -1.35
N LEU A 12 -37.78 -14.13 -2.17
CA LEU A 12 -36.69 -14.71 -2.96
C LEU A 12 -36.15 -13.72 -3.99
N THR A 13 -37.00 -12.93 -4.65
CA THR A 13 -36.56 -11.89 -5.59
C THR A 13 -35.86 -10.74 -4.88
N VAL A 14 -36.36 -10.28 -3.73
CA VAL A 14 -35.68 -9.26 -2.91
C VAL A 14 -34.32 -9.78 -2.42
N LEU A 15 -34.25 -11.02 -1.92
CA LEU A 15 -33.01 -11.63 -1.46
C LEU A 15 -32.00 -11.81 -2.60
N THR A 16 -32.44 -12.29 -3.77
CA THR A 16 -31.56 -12.42 -4.94
C THR A 16 -31.11 -11.07 -5.47
N VAL A 17 -31.95 -10.04 -5.47
CA VAL A 17 -31.57 -8.65 -5.81
C VAL A 17 -30.58 -8.09 -4.79
N LEU A 18 -30.77 -8.34 -3.49
CA LEU A 18 -29.84 -7.90 -2.44
C LEU A 18 -28.50 -8.62 -2.55
N LEU A 19 -28.50 -9.93 -2.81
CA LEU A 19 -27.30 -10.72 -3.04
C LEU A 19 -26.59 -10.31 -4.33
N HIS A 20 -27.33 -10.06 -5.42
CA HIS A 20 -26.77 -9.53 -6.66
C HIS A 20 -26.24 -8.11 -6.49
N ARG A 21 -26.89 -7.25 -5.69
CA ARG A 21 -26.38 -5.90 -5.39
C ARG A 21 -25.16 -5.93 -4.46
N GLY A 22 -25.06 -6.91 -3.56
CA GLY A 22 -23.87 -7.15 -2.75
C GLY A 22 -22.69 -7.69 -3.58
N ALA A 23 -22.96 -8.61 -4.50
CA ALA A 23 -21.96 -9.18 -5.41
C ALA A 23 -21.59 -8.22 -6.56
N SER A 24 -22.53 -7.35 -6.98
CA SER A 24 -22.34 -6.30 -7.99
C SER A 24 -22.09 -4.93 -7.37
N ALA A 25 -21.78 -4.87 -6.07
CA ALA A 25 -21.04 -3.73 -5.53
C ALA A 25 -19.71 -3.76 -6.28
N ALA A 26 -19.67 -3.07 -7.42
CA ALA A 26 -18.52 -3.00 -8.30
C ALA A 26 -17.28 -2.84 -7.42
N ALA A 27 -16.30 -3.74 -7.60
CA ALA A 27 -15.04 -3.65 -6.87
C ALA A 27 -14.62 -2.18 -6.84
N LYS A 28 -14.42 -1.61 -5.65
CA LYS A 28 -14.16 -0.17 -5.49
C LYS A 28 -13.16 0.25 -6.57
N PRO A 29 -13.42 1.32 -7.33
CA PRO A 29 -12.48 1.79 -8.33
C PRO A 29 -11.11 2.00 -7.65
N GLY A 30 -10.04 1.67 -8.38
CA GLY A 30 -8.69 1.82 -7.85
C GLY A 30 -8.40 3.27 -7.45
N ASP A 31 -7.54 3.45 -6.45
CA ASP A 31 -7.11 4.79 -6.08
C ASP A 31 -6.19 5.34 -7.15
N LEU A 32 -6.64 6.33 -7.91
CA LEU A 32 -5.91 6.86 -9.06
C LEU A 32 -4.54 7.44 -8.68
N ARG A 33 -4.44 8.09 -7.52
CA ARG A 33 -3.19 8.73 -7.10
C ARG A 33 -2.17 7.68 -6.66
N LEU A 34 -2.58 6.76 -5.79
CA LEU A 34 -1.70 5.70 -5.31
C LEU A 34 -1.33 4.74 -6.45
N SER A 35 -2.27 4.45 -7.36
CA SER A 35 -2.00 3.65 -8.58
C SER A 35 -0.99 4.32 -9.50
N GLY A 36 -1.01 5.66 -9.60
CA GLY A 36 -0.01 6.42 -10.36
C GLY A 36 1.39 6.23 -9.78
N ILE A 37 1.53 6.44 -8.47
CA ILE A 37 2.81 6.26 -7.76
C ILE A 37 3.33 4.82 -7.89
N ALA A 38 2.45 3.85 -7.66
CA ALA A 38 2.79 2.44 -7.79
C ALA A 38 3.19 2.06 -9.22
N SER A 39 2.54 2.64 -10.24
CA SER A 39 2.90 2.40 -11.65
C SER A 39 4.27 2.96 -12.00
N GLU A 40 4.69 4.07 -11.39
CA GLU A 40 6.03 4.63 -11.58
C GLU A 40 7.11 3.72 -10.97
N LEU A 41 6.89 3.21 -9.74
CA LEU A 41 7.81 2.26 -9.10
C LEU A 41 7.84 0.91 -9.84
N ALA A 42 6.67 0.38 -10.21
CA ALA A 42 6.55 -0.90 -10.90
C ALA A 42 7.00 -0.86 -12.37
N ARG A 43 7.15 0.34 -12.95
CA ARG A 43 7.48 0.56 -14.37
C ARG A 43 6.50 -0.10 -15.34
N ARG A 44 5.25 -0.27 -14.91
CA ARG A 44 4.13 -0.81 -15.68
C ARG A 44 2.81 -0.29 -15.11
N HIS A 45 1.74 -0.33 -15.90
CA HIS A 45 0.43 0.07 -15.41
C HIS A 45 -0.11 -0.93 -14.38
N VAL A 46 -0.39 -0.44 -13.18
CA VAL A 46 -0.92 -1.22 -12.07
C VAL A 46 -1.99 -0.43 -11.32
N THR A 47 -2.76 -1.13 -10.50
CA THR A 47 -3.85 -0.55 -9.71
C THR A 47 -3.65 -0.85 -8.24
N ILE A 48 -3.71 0.20 -7.42
CA ILE A 48 -3.83 0.09 -5.98
C ILE A 48 -5.31 0.18 -5.61
N ARG A 49 -5.78 -0.77 -4.81
CA ARG A 49 -7.13 -0.76 -4.25
C ARG A 49 -7.06 -0.69 -2.74
N CYS A 50 -7.88 0.16 -2.15
CA CYS A 50 -8.07 0.22 -0.71
C CYS A 50 -9.17 -0.77 -0.33
N GLU A 51 -8.83 -1.72 0.54
CA GLU A 51 -9.80 -2.66 1.07
C GLU A 51 -10.97 -1.92 1.72
N GLY A 52 -12.21 -2.40 1.58
CA GLY A 52 -13.35 -1.83 2.29
C GLY A 52 -13.39 -2.24 3.76
N LEU A 53 -14.44 -1.83 4.48
CA LEU A 53 -14.71 -2.26 5.86
C LEU A 53 -14.70 -3.80 6.03
N SER A 54 -14.94 -4.54 4.95
CA SER A 54 -14.94 -6.00 4.86
C SER A 54 -13.55 -6.64 4.69
N GLY A 55 -12.53 -5.91 4.23
CA GLY A 55 -11.16 -6.43 4.10
C GLY A 55 -10.34 -6.33 5.39
N ALA A 56 -10.72 -5.41 6.28
CA ALA A 56 -10.16 -5.29 7.63
C ALA A 56 -10.32 -6.57 8.50
N LEU A 57 -11.16 -7.52 8.08
CA LEU A 57 -11.50 -8.73 8.83
C LEU A 57 -10.92 -10.03 8.25
N THR A 58 -10.24 -10.00 7.09
CA THR A 58 -9.82 -11.22 6.36
C THR A 58 -8.31 -11.45 6.30
N GLY A 59 -7.48 -10.53 6.80
CA GLY A 59 -6.04 -10.75 6.91
C GLY A 59 -5.70 -11.69 8.06
N ALA A 60 -5.70 -13.00 7.83
CA ALA A 60 -5.31 -14.02 8.82
C ALA A 60 -3.83 -13.90 9.31
N GLY A 61 -3.08 -12.90 8.86
CA GLY A 61 -1.70 -12.60 9.28
C GLY A 61 -1.41 -11.11 9.61
N GLY A 62 -2.37 -10.20 9.58
CA GLY A 62 -2.12 -8.78 9.89
C GLY A 62 -1.32 -7.98 8.84
N GLU A 63 -1.23 -8.48 7.61
CA GLU A 63 -0.50 -7.85 6.48
C GLU A 63 -1.11 -6.50 6.08
N SER A 64 -0.30 -5.44 5.99
CA SER A 64 -0.75 -4.07 5.66
C SER A 64 -1.12 -3.87 4.18
N GLY A 65 -0.68 -4.79 3.32
CA GLY A 65 -0.99 -4.86 1.90
C GLY A 65 -0.82 -6.30 1.38
N ARG A 66 -1.27 -6.55 0.15
CA ARG A 66 -1.15 -7.87 -0.50
C ARG A 66 -1.16 -7.76 -2.02
N THR A 67 -0.17 -8.39 -2.65
CA THR A 67 -0.07 -8.58 -4.10
C THR A 67 -0.07 -10.05 -4.47
N GLU A 68 -0.99 -10.46 -5.33
CA GLU A 68 -1.06 -11.84 -5.79
C GLU A 68 -0.09 -12.12 -6.94
N PHE A 69 0.37 -13.37 -6.98
CA PHE A 69 1.21 -13.86 -8.06
C PHE A 69 0.63 -15.13 -8.68
N VAL A 70 0.51 -15.14 -10.01
CA VAL A 70 0.04 -16.29 -10.81
C VAL A 70 1.16 -16.72 -11.75
N ASP A 71 1.53 -18.01 -11.72
CA ASP A 71 2.56 -18.60 -12.59
C ASP A 71 3.89 -17.82 -12.64
N GLY A 72 4.44 -17.48 -11.47
CA GLY A 72 5.70 -16.73 -11.44
C GLY A 72 5.55 -15.22 -11.53
N LYS A 73 4.39 -14.68 -11.95
CA LYS A 73 4.22 -13.26 -12.30
C LYS A 73 3.21 -12.53 -11.41
N PRO A 74 3.43 -11.25 -11.06
CA PRO A 74 2.44 -10.49 -10.30
C PRO A 74 1.21 -10.21 -11.17
N VAL A 75 0.04 -10.20 -10.54
CA VAL A 75 -1.15 -9.60 -11.15
C VAL A 75 -0.96 -8.07 -11.25
N SER A 76 -1.85 -7.36 -11.94
CA SER A 76 -1.75 -5.89 -12.08
C SER A 76 -2.42 -5.10 -10.94
N VAL A 77 -2.85 -5.76 -9.86
CA VAL A 77 -3.61 -5.15 -8.77
C VAL A 77 -3.01 -5.55 -7.43
N SER A 78 -2.78 -4.57 -6.57
CA SER A 78 -2.48 -4.81 -5.15
C SER A 78 -3.55 -4.17 -4.27
N TYR A 79 -3.76 -4.78 -3.10
CA TYR A 79 -4.71 -4.33 -2.10
C TYR A 79 -3.95 -3.79 -0.89
N LEU A 80 -4.33 -2.60 -0.42
CA LEU A 80 -3.84 -2.02 0.82
C LEU A 80 -4.97 -2.01 1.85
N GLN A 81 -4.63 -2.20 3.11
CA GLN A 81 -5.59 -1.99 4.19
C GLN A 81 -6.18 -0.57 4.11
N GLU A 82 -7.47 -0.44 4.43
CA GLU A 82 -8.18 0.85 4.42
C GLU A 82 -7.45 1.90 5.28
N GLY A 83 -6.92 1.51 6.45
CA GLY A 83 -6.17 2.41 7.34
C GLY A 83 -4.90 2.99 6.69
N VAL A 84 -4.15 2.17 5.94
CA VAL A 84 -2.97 2.62 5.18
C VAL A 84 -3.37 3.67 4.15
N CYS A 85 -4.40 3.39 3.36
CA CYS A 85 -4.90 4.36 2.38
C CYS A 85 -5.36 5.66 3.04
N GLN A 86 -6.14 5.58 4.13
CA GLN A 86 -6.62 6.75 4.86
C GLN A 86 -5.46 7.61 5.38
N THR A 87 -4.41 6.98 5.89
CA THR A 87 -3.21 7.68 6.39
C THR A 87 -2.44 8.35 5.25
N LEU A 88 -2.25 7.67 4.11
CA LEU A 88 -1.62 8.28 2.92
C LEU A 88 -2.42 9.48 2.39
N HIS A 89 -3.75 9.38 2.32
CA HIS A 89 -4.60 10.48 1.89
C HIS A 89 -4.60 11.64 2.89
N SER A 90 -4.62 11.33 4.19
CA SER A 90 -4.56 12.34 5.25
C SER A 90 -3.24 13.10 5.22
N TYR A 91 -2.13 12.36 5.12
CA TYR A 91 -0.80 12.95 4.97
C TYR A 91 -0.74 13.87 3.74
N ALA A 92 -1.20 13.40 2.59
CA ALA A 92 -1.18 14.19 1.37
C ALA A 92 -2.12 15.42 1.40
N ARG A 93 -3.19 15.40 2.21
CA ARG A 93 -4.00 16.60 2.50
C ARG A 93 -3.26 17.56 3.43
N SER A 94 -2.62 17.05 4.47
CA SER A 94 -1.89 17.87 5.45
C SER A 94 -0.75 18.67 4.79
N LEU A 95 -0.06 18.07 3.82
CA LEU A 95 1.00 18.73 3.05
C LEU A 95 0.51 19.93 2.24
N ARG A 96 -0.77 19.96 1.84
CA ARG A 96 -1.37 21.10 1.12
C ARG A 96 -1.77 22.26 2.04
N ALA A 97 -1.86 22.04 3.35
CA ALA A 97 -2.36 23.03 4.30
C ALA A 97 -1.30 24.06 4.75
N GLY A 98 -0.03 23.92 4.37
CA GLY A 98 1.06 24.85 4.69
C GLY A 98 2.36 24.13 5.08
N PRO A 99 3.46 24.85 5.39
CA PRO A 99 4.71 24.23 5.80
C PRO A 99 4.52 23.55 7.16
N GLY A 100 4.35 22.23 7.12
CA GLY A 100 4.36 21.36 8.29
C GLY A 100 5.78 21.13 8.80
N CYS A 101 5.87 20.35 9.87
CA CYS A 101 7.12 19.86 10.43
C CYS A 101 7.96 19.09 9.38
N LEU A 102 9.28 18.98 9.62
CA LEU A 102 10.21 18.26 8.75
C LEU A 102 9.85 16.75 8.64
N LEU A 103 9.57 16.13 9.79
CA LEU A 103 8.83 14.87 9.86
C LEU A 103 7.35 15.18 10.11
N PRO A 104 6.39 14.29 9.79
CA PRO A 104 5.00 14.53 10.14
C PRO A 104 4.84 14.86 11.63
N CYS A 105 4.19 16.00 11.92
CA CYS A 105 4.05 16.50 13.29
C CYS A 105 3.31 15.49 14.19
N GLU A 106 2.39 14.74 13.59
CA GLU A 106 1.64 13.70 14.26
C GLU A 106 1.89 12.36 13.59
N ARG A 107 2.07 11.33 14.42
CA ARG A 107 2.13 9.91 14.01
C ARG A 107 3.14 9.64 12.88
N PRO A 108 4.41 10.11 12.98
CA PRO A 108 5.41 9.92 11.93
C PRO A 108 5.67 8.44 11.63
N LEU A 109 5.58 7.56 12.64
CA LEU A 109 5.72 6.12 12.44
C LEU A 109 4.60 5.51 11.60
N GLU A 110 3.35 5.95 11.80
CA GLU A 110 2.21 5.43 11.03
C GLU A 110 2.27 5.89 9.57
N ILE A 111 2.72 7.12 9.34
CA ILE A 111 2.95 7.66 7.99
C ILE A 111 4.12 6.93 7.33
N ALA A 112 5.25 6.78 8.02
CA ALA A 112 6.40 6.01 7.53
C ALA A 112 5.99 4.57 7.14
N TRP A 113 5.25 3.88 8.01
CA TRP A 113 4.72 2.55 7.72
C TRP A 113 3.84 2.54 6.48
N SER A 114 2.91 3.49 6.37
CA SER A 114 1.98 3.56 5.24
C SER A 114 2.67 3.87 3.91
N LEU A 115 3.68 4.75 3.92
CA LEU A 115 4.53 5.04 2.75
C LEU A 115 5.28 3.77 2.32
N ASN A 116 5.87 3.07 3.29
CA ASN A 116 6.58 1.83 3.06
C ASN A 116 5.67 0.74 2.50
N THR A 117 4.47 0.54 3.05
CA THR A 117 3.52 -0.45 2.54
C THR A 117 3.17 -0.19 1.07
N LEU A 118 2.91 1.06 0.67
CA LEU A 118 2.67 1.37 -0.74
C LEU A 118 3.89 1.04 -1.60
N ALA A 119 5.09 1.40 -1.17
CA ALA A 119 6.32 1.11 -1.90
C ALA A 119 6.58 -0.40 -2.02
N HIS A 120 6.43 -1.13 -0.92
CA HIS A 120 6.58 -2.58 -0.81
C HIS A 120 5.69 -3.30 -1.82
N GLU A 121 4.38 -3.02 -1.77
CA GLU A 121 3.45 -3.62 -2.72
C GLU A 121 3.72 -3.21 -4.17
N SER A 122 4.27 -2.02 -4.39
CA SER A 122 4.67 -1.58 -5.73
C SER A 122 5.84 -2.39 -6.28
N TYR A 123 6.81 -2.80 -5.44
CA TYR A 123 7.91 -3.68 -5.84
C TYR A 123 7.46 -5.12 -6.05
N HIS A 124 6.47 -5.61 -5.30
CA HIS A 124 5.80 -6.87 -5.64
C HIS A 124 5.14 -6.80 -7.01
N LEU A 125 4.40 -5.72 -7.29
CA LEU A 125 3.82 -5.47 -8.61
C LEU A 125 4.86 -5.32 -9.73
N ALA A 126 6.09 -4.91 -9.40
CA ALA A 126 7.24 -4.91 -10.31
C ALA A 126 7.79 -6.31 -10.59
N GLY A 127 7.40 -7.32 -9.81
CA GLY A 127 7.81 -8.72 -9.94
C GLY A 127 8.85 -9.17 -8.92
N VAL A 128 9.19 -8.35 -7.92
CA VAL A 128 10.09 -8.74 -6.83
C VAL A 128 9.30 -9.62 -5.86
N ARG A 129 9.69 -10.88 -5.71
CA ARG A 129 8.97 -11.87 -4.86
C ARG A 129 9.57 -12.07 -3.48
N ASN A 130 10.85 -11.75 -3.33
CA ASN A 130 11.54 -12.00 -2.08
C ASN A 130 11.25 -10.83 -1.12
N GLU A 131 10.58 -11.12 -0.01
CA GLU A 131 10.17 -10.14 1.01
C GLU A 131 11.32 -9.21 1.42
N ALA A 132 12.49 -9.76 1.77
CA ALA A 132 13.63 -8.96 2.18
C ALA A 132 14.16 -8.02 1.08
N ALA A 133 14.13 -8.45 -0.19
CA ALA A 133 14.49 -7.58 -1.32
C ALA A 133 13.42 -6.51 -1.57
N THR A 134 12.14 -6.90 -1.57
CA THR A 134 11.01 -5.98 -1.71
C THR A 134 11.06 -4.90 -0.64
N GLU A 135 11.27 -5.29 0.62
CA GLU A 135 11.35 -4.38 1.76
C GLU A 135 12.55 -3.44 1.65
N CYS A 136 13.73 -3.96 1.29
CA CYS A 136 14.90 -3.12 1.12
C CYS A 136 14.67 -2.03 0.06
N TYR A 137 14.07 -2.39 -1.07
CA TYR A 137 13.72 -1.44 -2.11
C TYR A 137 12.60 -0.48 -1.69
N ALA A 138 11.65 -0.96 -0.89
CA ALA A 138 10.57 -0.13 -0.35
C ALA A 138 11.11 1.00 0.54
N LEU A 139 12.04 0.68 1.46
CA LEU A 139 12.68 1.66 2.33
C LEU A 139 13.42 2.74 1.53
N GLN A 140 14.14 2.34 0.47
CA GLN A 140 14.82 3.24 -0.46
C GLN A 140 13.87 4.18 -1.21
N ALA A 141 12.64 3.72 -1.48
CA ALA A 141 11.65 4.46 -2.25
C ALA A 141 10.82 5.46 -1.40
N ILE A 142 11.04 5.55 -0.09
CA ILE A 142 10.20 6.39 0.78
C ILE A 142 10.29 7.88 0.43
N ASP A 143 11.48 8.42 0.13
CA ASP A 143 11.62 9.82 -0.34
C ASP A 143 10.77 10.05 -1.60
N PHE A 144 10.88 9.14 -2.57
CA PHE A 144 10.12 9.18 -3.81
C PHE A 144 8.61 9.19 -3.55
N VAL A 145 8.10 8.23 -2.77
CA VAL A 145 6.66 8.12 -2.48
C VAL A 145 6.16 9.37 -1.75
N ALA A 146 6.88 9.84 -0.73
CA ALA A 146 6.51 11.04 0.02
C ALA A 146 6.42 12.28 -0.89
N ARG A 147 7.40 12.46 -1.78
CA ARG A 147 7.43 13.59 -2.73
C ARG A 147 6.31 13.51 -3.76
N ARG A 148 5.95 12.33 -4.24
CA ARG A 148 4.76 12.15 -5.11
C ARG A 148 3.45 12.42 -4.38
N LEU A 149 3.43 12.25 -3.06
CA LEU A 149 2.32 12.69 -2.21
C LEU A 149 2.33 14.19 -1.90
N GLY A 150 3.39 14.91 -2.27
CA GLY A 150 3.50 16.37 -2.19
C GLY A 150 4.48 16.87 -1.14
N ALA A 151 5.26 15.99 -0.52
CA ALA A 151 6.31 16.39 0.41
C ALA A 151 7.39 17.21 -0.31
N SER A 152 7.98 18.17 0.40
CA SER A 152 9.21 18.83 -0.05
C SER A 152 10.40 17.84 -0.07
N PRO A 153 11.48 18.14 -0.80
CA PRO A 153 12.68 17.30 -0.78
C PRO A 153 13.26 17.07 0.62
N ASP A 154 13.22 18.06 1.51
CA ASP A 154 13.71 17.92 2.88
C ASP A 154 12.84 16.98 3.70
N GLN A 155 11.51 17.10 3.57
CA GLN A 155 10.57 16.23 4.26
C GLN A 155 10.67 14.78 3.79
N GLY A 156 10.81 14.56 2.48
CA GLY A 156 10.97 13.23 1.91
C GLY A 156 12.24 12.54 2.39
N ARG A 157 13.39 13.24 2.35
CA ARG A 157 14.67 12.74 2.92
C ARG A 157 14.57 12.44 4.41
N ALA A 158 13.96 13.33 5.18
CA ALA A 158 13.79 13.12 6.62
C ALA A 158 12.93 11.88 6.91
N LEU A 159 11.83 11.69 6.17
CA LEU A 159 10.99 10.51 6.27
C LEU A 159 11.73 9.22 5.87
N ALA A 160 12.53 9.25 4.81
CA ALA A 160 13.35 8.11 4.40
C ALA A 160 14.32 7.72 5.51
N ALA A 161 15.11 8.67 6.02
CA ALA A 161 16.06 8.43 7.11
C ALA A 161 15.37 7.92 8.38
N PHE A 162 14.24 8.53 8.77
CA PHE A 162 13.44 8.07 9.91
C PHE A 162 12.93 6.65 9.71
N SER A 163 12.46 6.30 8.51
CA SER A 163 11.92 4.98 8.21
C SER A 163 13.00 3.91 8.22
N PHE A 164 14.18 4.18 7.66
CA PHE A 164 15.34 3.29 7.72
C PHE A 164 15.77 2.95 9.14
N ASP A 165 15.73 3.92 10.06
CA ASP A 165 16.04 3.65 11.46
C ASP A 165 14.91 2.90 12.16
N GLN A 166 13.65 3.27 11.91
CA GLN A 166 12.53 2.82 12.74
C GLN A 166 11.87 1.52 12.29
N LEU A 167 11.73 1.30 10.99
CA LEU A 167 10.91 0.19 10.48
C LEU A 167 11.58 -1.19 10.62
N PRO A 168 12.89 -1.38 10.31
CA PRO A 168 13.49 -2.71 10.32
C PRO A 168 13.38 -3.45 11.67
N ARG A 169 13.44 -2.72 12.79
CA ARG A 169 13.30 -3.32 14.14
C ARG A 169 11.89 -3.79 14.49
N ARG A 170 10.90 -3.43 13.68
CA ARG A 170 9.47 -3.71 13.89
C ARG A 170 8.92 -4.73 12.89
N MET A 171 9.74 -5.14 11.93
CA MET A 171 9.34 -6.06 10.88
C MET A 171 9.68 -7.51 11.22
N PRO A 172 8.94 -8.47 10.65
CA PRO A 172 9.29 -9.87 10.76
C PRO A 172 10.69 -10.16 10.20
N PRO A 173 11.41 -11.18 10.70
CA PRO A 173 12.76 -11.51 10.25
C PRO A 173 12.91 -11.73 8.74
N GLU A 174 11.88 -12.25 8.08
CA GLU A 174 11.83 -12.52 6.64
C GLU A 174 11.89 -11.25 5.75
N TYR A 175 11.66 -10.08 6.33
CA TYR A 175 11.79 -8.78 5.68
C TYR A 175 13.22 -8.21 5.77
N SER A 176 14.14 -8.88 6.46
CA SER A 176 15.51 -8.43 6.65
C SER A 176 16.50 -9.15 5.73
N SER A 177 17.45 -8.40 5.18
CA SER A 177 18.59 -8.94 4.43
C SER A 177 19.87 -8.19 4.79
N PRO A 178 21.00 -8.90 5.00
CA PRO A 178 22.31 -8.26 5.20
C PRO A 178 22.83 -7.53 3.94
N GLU A 179 22.20 -7.78 2.78
CA GLU A 179 22.50 -7.07 1.53
C GLU A 179 21.78 -5.72 1.43
N CYS A 180 20.89 -5.40 2.37
CA CYS A 180 20.26 -4.08 2.47
C CYS A 180 21.14 -3.10 3.24
N ARG A 181 22.17 -2.60 2.56
CA ARG A 181 23.18 -1.66 3.08
C ARG A 181 23.84 -0.96 1.91
N ASP A 182 24.46 0.19 2.16
CA ASP A 182 25.27 0.93 1.16
C ASP A 182 26.32 0.01 0.52
N GLY A 183 26.33 0.01 -0.82
CA GLY A 183 27.14 -0.84 -1.68
C GLY A 183 26.78 -2.33 -1.66
N GLY A 184 25.69 -2.71 -1.00
CA GLY A 184 25.17 -4.07 -0.94
C GLY A 184 24.48 -4.48 -2.24
N ARG A 185 24.15 -5.77 -2.38
CA ARG A 185 23.48 -6.26 -3.61
C ARG A 185 22.06 -5.74 -3.80
N LEU A 186 21.42 -5.24 -2.75
CA LEU A 186 20.05 -4.70 -2.78
C LEU A 186 20.03 -3.16 -2.75
N ASP A 187 21.18 -2.53 -2.89
CA ASP A 187 21.31 -1.09 -3.01
C ASP A 187 20.98 -0.65 -4.44
N LEU A 188 19.96 0.18 -4.61
CA LEU A 188 19.53 0.73 -5.89
C LEU A 188 20.36 1.96 -6.30
N HIS A 189 21.03 2.63 -5.36
CA HIS A 189 21.79 3.86 -5.60
C HIS A 189 23.18 3.86 -4.92
N PRO A 190 24.09 2.94 -5.30
CA PRO A 190 25.39 2.85 -4.63
C PRO A 190 26.18 4.15 -4.59
N GLY A 191 26.54 4.58 -3.38
CA GLY A 191 27.28 5.81 -3.12
C GLY A 191 26.42 7.07 -2.94
N ASP A 192 25.10 6.95 -2.84
CA ASP A 192 24.20 8.05 -2.47
C ASP A 192 24.06 8.17 -0.93
N PRO A 193 24.37 9.33 -0.33
CA PRO A 193 24.28 9.50 1.13
C PRO A 193 22.84 9.49 1.69
N SER A 194 21.80 9.44 0.85
CA SER A 194 20.41 9.25 1.29
C SER A 194 20.07 7.81 1.69
N GLY A 195 20.96 6.86 1.38
CA GLY A 195 21.05 5.49 1.90
C GLY A 195 20.07 4.48 1.29
N PRO A 196 20.37 3.16 1.45
CA PRO A 196 21.59 2.56 0.91
C PRO A 196 22.04 3.20 -0.40
#